data_AF-A0A935QBQ4-F1
#
_entry.id   AF-A0A935QBQ4-F1
#
_cell.length_a   1.000
_cell.length_b   1.000
_cell.length_c   1.000
_cell.angle_alpha   90.00
_cell.angle_beta   90.00
_cell.angle_gamma   90.00
#
_symmetry.space_group_name_H-M   'P 1'
#
loop_
_entity.id
_entity.type
_entity.pdbx_description
1 polymer ?
#
loop_
_entity_poly.entity_id
_entity_poly.type
_entity_poly.pdbx_seq_one_letter_code
_entity_poly.pdbx_strand_id
1 'polypeptide(L)'
;MQFKYVDLTDSFTVNQLKPYLDTTSQTLCVAGSLDENFGKRLTQQLATLKKQKYQATIMGMPTWDVISFNKPEYKGIEIIYSTPFYNAKTDKVSVSITNKFNKIMYARPSDMVFRGYEVIWKYAKLLMQYDDEITSNLGNKQVKVFTDFDIQPVIGKQNITLDYFENKKLYFLKWQDGILKSAY
;
A
#
# COMPACT_ATOMS: atom_id res chain seq x y z
N MET A 1 8.86 -5.86 -23.36
CA MET A 1 8.83 -6.19 -21.91
C MET A 1 8.71 -7.70 -21.81
N GLN A 2 9.69 -8.39 -21.24
CA GLN A 2 9.69 -9.85 -21.13
C GLN A 2 9.36 -10.22 -19.68
N PHE A 3 8.30 -11.00 -19.48
CA PHE A 3 7.92 -11.50 -18.15
C PHE A 3 8.42 -12.92 -18.00
N LYS A 4 8.93 -13.24 -16.80
CA LYS A 4 9.35 -14.59 -16.43
C LYS A 4 8.75 -14.93 -15.07
N TYR A 5 7.98 -16.01 -15.03
CA TYR A 5 7.48 -16.58 -13.78
C TYR A 5 8.57 -17.46 -13.16
N VAL A 6 8.75 -17.32 -11.85
CA VAL A 6 9.74 -18.06 -11.08
C VAL A 6 9.07 -18.54 -9.81
N ASP A 7 8.99 -19.85 -9.65
CA ASP A 7 8.49 -20.48 -8.43
C ASP A 7 9.66 -20.70 -7.46
N LEU A 8 9.50 -20.20 -6.24
CA LEU A 8 10.49 -20.32 -5.17
C LEU A 8 9.85 -21.00 -3.96
N THR A 9 10.55 -21.94 -3.35
CA THR A 9 10.15 -22.54 -2.07
C THR A 9 10.39 -21.55 -0.93
N ASP A 10 9.65 -21.62 0.18
CA ASP A 10 9.78 -20.66 1.31
C ASP A 10 11.20 -20.56 1.92
N SER A 11 12.02 -21.57 1.70
CA SER A 11 13.42 -21.68 2.14
C SER A 11 14.45 -21.25 1.09
N PHE A 12 14.04 -20.55 0.02
CA PHE A 12 14.95 -20.19 -1.06
C PHE A 12 16.17 -19.37 -0.60
N THR A 13 17.26 -19.46 -1.37
CA THR A 13 18.54 -18.79 -1.11
C THR A 13 18.89 -17.80 -2.21
N VAL A 14 19.85 -16.91 -1.93
CA VAL A 14 20.37 -15.94 -2.90
C VAL A 14 20.82 -16.57 -4.22
N ASN A 15 21.35 -17.79 -4.19
CA ASN A 15 21.86 -18.48 -5.38
C ASN A 15 20.76 -18.87 -6.37
N GLN A 16 19.52 -19.07 -5.87
CA GLN A 16 18.37 -19.33 -6.72
C GLN A 16 17.84 -18.06 -7.39
N LEU A 17 18.19 -16.87 -6.89
CA LEU A 17 17.78 -15.60 -7.50
C LEU A 17 18.74 -15.11 -8.58
N LYS A 18 20.04 -15.36 -8.41
CA LYS A 18 21.11 -14.88 -9.32
C LYS A 18 20.87 -15.18 -10.81
N PRO A 19 20.37 -16.35 -11.24
CA PRO A 19 20.16 -16.65 -12.65
C PRO A 19 19.10 -15.77 -13.34
N TYR A 20 18.30 -15.05 -12.57
CA TYR A 20 17.20 -14.21 -13.07
C TYR A 20 17.49 -12.72 -12.95
N LEU A 21 18.68 -12.35 -12.48
CA LEU A 21 19.06 -10.97 -12.18
C LEU A 21 20.36 -10.61 -12.89
N ASP A 22 20.51 -9.32 -13.20
CA ASP A 22 21.65 -8.78 -13.92
C ASP A 22 22.32 -7.66 -13.11
N THR A 23 23.60 -7.42 -13.40
CA THR A 23 24.38 -6.30 -12.86
C THR A 23 24.37 -5.06 -13.77
N THR A 24 23.96 -5.22 -15.03
CA THR A 24 23.96 -4.17 -16.05
C THR A 24 22.57 -3.59 -16.31
N SER A 25 21.52 -4.42 -16.22
CA SER A 25 20.14 -4.05 -16.51
C SER A 25 19.24 -4.09 -15.28
N GLN A 26 18.37 -3.09 -15.14
CA GLN A 26 17.42 -3.00 -14.03
C GLN A 26 16.32 -4.06 -14.16
N THR A 27 16.20 -4.92 -13.15
CA THR A 27 15.14 -5.93 -13.06
C THR A 27 14.08 -5.50 -12.06
N LEU A 28 12.80 -5.61 -12.44
CA LEU A 28 11.67 -5.47 -11.51
C LEU A 28 11.23 -6.85 -11.02
N CYS A 29 11.43 -7.13 -9.74
CA CYS A 29 10.96 -8.34 -9.09
C CYS A 29 9.56 -8.10 -8.51
N VAL A 30 8.54 -8.79 -9.01
CA VAL A 30 7.18 -8.72 -8.44
C VAL A 30 6.95 -9.91 -7.52
N ALA A 31 6.76 -9.65 -6.24
CA ALA A 31 6.51 -10.68 -5.23
C ALA A 31 5.02 -11.02 -5.20
N GLY A 32 4.61 -12.06 -5.92
CA GLY A 32 3.23 -12.53 -5.99
C GLY A 32 2.78 -13.40 -4.81
N SER A 33 3.18 -13.08 -3.58
CA SER A 33 2.82 -13.85 -2.38
C SER A 33 2.17 -12.96 -1.32
N LEU A 34 1.10 -13.48 -0.70
CA LEU A 34 0.45 -12.86 0.45
C LEU A 34 1.21 -13.14 1.76
N ASP A 35 2.13 -14.10 1.78
CA ASP A 35 2.96 -14.38 2.94
C ASP A 35 4.01 -13.28 3.15
N GLU A 36 3.89 -12.57 4.26
CA GLU A 36 4.84 -11.54 4.66
C GLU A 36 6.25 -12.08 4.89
N ASN A 37 6.40 -13.31 5.39
CA ASN A 37 7.72 -13.88 5.67
C ASN A 37 8.48 -14.16 4.38
N PHE A 38 7.78 -14.69 3.37
CA PHE A 38 8.30 -14.78 2.01
C PHE A 38 8.74 -13.41 1.49
N GLY A 39 7.91 -12.37 1.63
CA GLY A 39 8.24 -11.01 1.19
C GLY A 39 9.46 -10.41 1.90
N LYS A 40 9.55 -10.58 3.22
CA LYS A 40 10.70 -10.17 4.04
C LYS A 40 11.97 -10.86 3.56
N ARG A 41 11.93 -12.19 3.38
CA ARG A 41 13.07 -12.99 2.89
C ARG A 41 13.50 -12.52 1.51
N LEU A 42 12.58 -12.37 0.56
CA LEU A 42 12.90 -11.98 -0.81
C LEU A 42 13.58 -10.62 -0.84
N THR A 43 13.04 -9.65 -0.10
CA THR A 43 13.62 -8.32 0.02
C THR A 43 15.03 -8.36 0.61
N GLN A 44 15.27 -9.15 1.65
CA GLN A 44 16.60 -9.32 2.26
C GLN A 44 17.62 -9.97 1.30
N GLN A 45 17.21 -10.98 0.54
CA GLN A 45 18.08 -11.62 -0.45
C GLN A 45 18.42 -10.65 -1.59
N LEU A 46 17.45 -9.87 -2.08
CA LEU A 46 17.68 -8.85 -3.10
C LEU A 46 18.55 -7.70 -2.59
N ALA A 47 18.39 -7.27 -1.33
CA ALA A 47 19.28 -6.29 -0.71
C ALA A 47 20.72 -6.80 -0.62
N THR A 48 20.91 -8.11 -0.37
CA THR A 48 22.23 -8.74 -0.39
C THR A 48 22.84 -8.76 -1.80
N LEU A 49 22.04 -8.98 -2.84
CA LEU A 49 22.48 -8.92 -4.23
C LEU A 49 22.78 -7.48 -4.69
N LYS A 50 22.03 -6.50 -4.18
CA LYS A 50 22.29 -5.08 -4.46
C LYS A 50 23.70 -4.67 -4.03
N LYS A 51 24.19 -5.18 -2.89
CA LYS A 51 25.58 -4.99 -2.44
C LYS A 51 26.62 -5.61 -3.40
N GLN A 52 26.23 -6.64 -4.13
CA GLN A 52 27.02 -7.28 -5.19
C GLN A 52 26.80 -6.63 -6.57
N LYS A 53 26.27 -5.41 -6.63
CA LYS A 53 26.00 -4.61 -7.84
C LYS A 53 24.88 -5.15 -8.75
N TYR A 54 24.06 -6.10 -8.29
CA TYR A 54 22.86 -6.49 -9.03
C TYR A 54 21.83 -5.35 -9.01
N GLN A 55 21.22 -5.10 -10.16
CA GLN A 55 20.24 -4.03 -10.35
C GLN A 55 18.82 -4.61 -10.24
N ALA A 56 18.23 -4.48 -9.05
CA ALA A 56 16.87 -4.89 -8.78
C ALA A 56 16.06 -3.78 -8.08
N THR A 57 14.76 -3.75 -8.36
CA THR A 57 13.70 -3.12 -7.56
C THR A 57 12.70 -4.22 -7.23
N ILE A 58 12.16 -4.22 -6.02
CA ILE A 58 11.10 -5.15 -5.64
C ILE A 58 9.76 -4.46 -5.52
N MET A 59 8.73 -5.09 -6.06
CA MET A 59 7.33 -4.72 -5.91
C MET A 59 6.58 -5.79 -5.11
N GLY A 60 6.00 -5.41 -3.98
CA GLY A 60 5.28 -6.28 -3.08
C GLY A 60 3.76 -6.11 -3.10
N MET A 61 3.08 -7.02 -2.42
CA MET A 61 1.63 -7.01 -2.23
C MET A 61 1.19 -6.00 -1.15
N PRO A 62 -0.09 -5.62 -1.08
CA PRO A 62 -0.58 -4.71 -0.05
C PRO A 62 -0.36 -5.14 1.39
N THR A 63 -0.22 -6.44 1.64
CA THR A 63 0.09 -7.01 2.96
C THR A 63 1.46 -6.59 3.50
N TRP A 64 2.27 -5.90 2.69
CA TRP A 64 3.59 -5.42 3.10
C TRP A 64 3.54 -4.14 3.93
N ASP A 65 2.35 -3.54 4.12
CA ASP A 65 2.15 -2.34 4.93
C ASP A 65 2.55 -2.51 6.41
N VAL A 66 2.54 -3.73 6.92
CA VAL A 66 3.02 -4.07 8.28
C VAL A 66 4.53 -4.29 8.36
N ILE A 67 5.24 -4.36 7.23
CA ILE A 67 6.68 -4.63 7.21
C ILE A 67 7.46 -3.34 7.49
N SER A 68 8.32 -3.40 8.52
CA SER A 68 9.20 -2.28 8.89
C SER A 68 10.42 -2.20 7.97
N PHE A 69 10.27 -1.57 6.79
CA PHE A 69 11.35 -1.42 5.81
C PHE A 69 12.46 -0.43 6.21
N ASN A 70 12.33 0.22 7.37
CA ASN A 70 13.37 1.07 7.94
C ASN A 70 14.55 0.31 8.56
N LYS A 71 14.51 -1.03 8.59
CA LYS A 71 15.58 -1.85 9.17
C LYS A 71 16.85 -1.93 8.29
N PRO A 72 18.05 -2.07 8.88
CA PRO A 72 19.32 -2.10 8.13
C PRO A 72 19.44 -3.22 7.08
N GLU A 73 18.76 -4.34 7.30
CA GLU A 73 18.74 -5.48 6.36
C GLU A 73 18.15 -5.15 4.98
N TYR A 74 17.36 -4.08 4.87
CA TYR A 74 16.73 -3.61 3.64
C TYR A 74 17.47 -2.43 2.99
N LYS A 75 18.64 -2.05 3.51
CA LYS A 75 19.39 -0.90 2.98
C LYS A 75 19.87 -1.14 1.54
N GLY A 76 19.79 -0.11 0.71
CA GLY A 76 20.25 -0.10 -0.69
C GLY A 76 19.24 -0.58 -1.72
N ILE A 77 18.27 -1.43 -1.36
CA ILE A 77 17.25 -1.91 -2.29
C ILE A 77 16.08 -0.91 -2.38
N GLU A 78 15.53 -0.76 -3.59
CA GLU A 78 14.30 -0.01 -3.80
C GLU A 78 13.10 -0.95 -3.64
N ILE A 79 12.16 -0.56 -2.79
CA ILE A 79 10.99 -1.37 -2.42
C ILE A 79 9.74 -0.56 -2.71
N ILE A 80 8.82 -1.15 -3.46
CA ILE A 80 7.54 -0.56 -3.82
C ILE A 80 6.44 -1.52 -3.35
N TYR A 81 5.39 -1.03 -2.72
CA TYR A 81 4.19 -1.85 -2.48
C TYR A 81 2.95 -0.99 -2.61
N SER A 82 1.84 -1.61 -2.98
CA SER A 82 0.56 -0.92 -3.07
C SER A 82 -0.13 -0.84 -1.71
N THR A 83 -0.95 0.18 -1.48
CA THR A 83 -1.81 0.25 -0.29
C THR A 83 -3.11 0.99 -0.64
N PRO A 84 -4.27 0.59 -0.10
CA PRO A 84 -5.53 1.32 -0.30
C PRO A 84 -5.60 2.63 0.50
N PHE A 85 -4.66 2.87 1.43
CA PHE A 85 -4.68 4.04 2.29
C PHE A 85 -3.27 4.52 2.59
N TYR A 86 -3.08 5.84 2.45
CA TYR A 86 -1.88 6.52 2.88
C TYR A 86 -2.26 7.88 3.48
N ASN A 87 -1.77 8.13 4.69
CA ASN A 87 -1.86 9.43 5.34
C ASN A 87 -0.50 9.74 5.99
N ALA A 88 0.15 10.81 5.55
CA ALA A 88 1.43 11.28 6.09
C ALA A 88 1.29 11.82 7.53
N LYS A 89 0.06 12.11 7.97
CA LYS A 89 -0.33 12.61 9.30
C LYS A 89 0.30 13.96 9.66
N THR A 90 0.65 14.76 8.65
CA THR A 90 1.28 16.08 8.81
C THR A 90 0.27 17.23 8.77
N ASP A 91 -0.95 16.98 8.29
CA ASP A 91 -2.01 17.98 8.24
C ASP A 91 -2.63 18.24 9.63
N LYS A 92 -3.29 19.40 9.76
CA LYS A 92 -3.86 19.86 11.04
C LYS A 92 -4.92 18.92 11.60
N VAL A 93 -5.72 18.27 10.74
CA VAL A 93 -6.78 17.34 11.18
C VAL A 93 -6.13 16.09 11.76
N SER A 94 -5.14 15.52 11.07
CA SER A 94 -4.39 14.37 11.56
C SER A 94 -3.68 14.64 12.89
N VAL A 95 -3.05 15.81 13.04
CA VAL A 95 -2.39 16.22 14.29
C VAL A 95 -3.41 16.36 15.42
N SER A 96 -4.58 16.96 15.15
CA SER A 96 -5.66 17.11 16.13
C SER A 96 -6.19 15.77 16.62
N ILE A 97 -6.48 14.84 15.69
CA ILE A 97 -6.91 13.46 16.00
C ILE A 97 -5.86 12.78 16.87
N THR A 98 -4.58 12.87 16.49
CA THR A 98 -3.47 12.27 17.24
C THR A 98 -3.42 12.79 18.67
N ASN A 99 -3.47 14.12 18.86
CA ASN A 99 -3.41 14.72 20.18
C ASN A 99 -4.60 14.32 21.05
N LYS A 100 -5.82 14.31 20.47
CA LYS A 100 -7.04 13.92 21.18
C LYS A 100 -7.03 12.44 21.56
N PHE A 101 -6.64 11.57 20.63
CA PHE A 101 -6.56 10.12 20.86
C PHE A 101 -5.51 9.80 21.92
N ASN A 102 -4.31 10.36 21.83
CA ASN A 102 -3.26 10.21 22.84
C ASN A 102 -3.74 10.63 24.23
N LYS A 103 -4.47 11.75 24.33
CA LYS A 103 -4.96 12.28 25.63
C LYS A 103 -5.99 11.37 26.29
N ILE A 104 -6.83 10.69 25.51
CA ILE A 104 -7.93 9.85 26.03
C ILE A 104 -7.47 8.40 26.23
N MET A 105 -6.75 7.86 25.24
CA MET A 105 -6.40 6.44 25.18
C MET A 105 -5.01 6.14 25.71
N TYR A 106 -4.19 7.17 25.99
CA TYR A 106 -2.79 7.03 26.39
C TYR A 106 -1.94 6.18 25.42
N ALA A 107 -2.34 6.16 24.15
CA ALA A 107 -1.72 5.36 23.09
C ALA A 107 -1.75 6.13 21.76
N ARG A 108 -0.84 5.79 20.85
CA ARG A 108 -0.83 6.36 19.49
C ARG A 108 -1.98 5.78 18.65
N PRO A 109 -2.68 6.61 17.85
CA PRO A 109 -3.71 6.10 16.95
C PRO A 109 -3.08 5.21 15.86
N SER A 110 -3.73 4.07 15.59
CA SER A 110 -3.42 3.27 14.40
C SER A 110 -4.04 3.90 13.16
N ASP A 111 -3.67 3.43 11.97
CA ASP A 111 -4.27 3.87 10.71
C ASP A 111 -5.80 3.63 10.68
N MET A 112 -6.31 2.64 11.42
CA MET A 112 -7.75 2.39 11.52
C MET A 112 -8.52 3.53 12.18
N VAL A 113 -7.90 4.28 13.09
CA VAL A 113 -8.52 5.47 13.70
C VAL A 113 -8.76 6.55 12.64
N PHE A 114 -7.76 6.80 11.79
CA PHE A 114 -7.87 7.79 10.71
C PHE A 114 -8.85 7.34 9.63
N ARG A 115 -8.78 6.07 9.21
CA ARG A 115 -9.74 5.48 8.26
C ARG A 115 -11.18 5.59 8.77
N GLY A 116 -11.42 5.22 10.03
CA GLY A 116 -12.73 5.32 10.66
C GLY A 116 -13.24 6.76 10.71
N TYR A 117 -12.40 7.71 11.15
CA TYR A 117 -12.74 9.13 11.16
C TYR A 117 -13.14 9.64 9.77
N GLU A 118 -12.33 9.34 8.77
CA GLU A 118 -12.55 9.79 7.39
C GLU A 118 -13.82 9.20 6.78
N VAL A 119 -14.05 7.90 6.94
CA VAL A 119 -15.25 7.22 6.41
C VAL A 119 -16.50 7.81 7.05
N ILE A 120 -16.53 7.96 8.37
CA ILE A 120 -17.68 8.54 9.09
C ILE A 120 -17.91 9.98 8.61
N TRP A 121 -16.86 10.81 8.56
CA TRP A 121 -17.00 12.21 8.15
C TRP A 121 -17.50 12.35 6.71
N LYS A 122 -16.92 11.58 5.78
CA LYS A 122 -17.30 11.59 4.37
C LYS A 122 -18.78 11.22 4.19
N TYR A 123 -19.18 10.05 4.69
CA TYR A 123 -20.52 9.54 4.41
C TYR A 123 -21.61 10.22 5.25
N ALA A 124 -21.30 10.71 6.45
CA ALA A 124 -22.24 11.56 7.19
C ALA A 124 -22.53 12.87 6.43
N LYS A 125 -21.50 13.51 5.85
CA LYS A 125 -21.69 14.73 5.04
C LYS A 125 -22.46 14.46 3.76
N LEU A 126 -22.17 13.36 3.06
CA LEU A 126 -22.93 12.97 1.88
C LEU A 126 -24.39 12.66 2.22
N LEU A 127 -24.64 11.96 3.33
CA LEU A 127 -26.00 11.67 3.80
C LEU A 127 -26.77 12.96 4.12
N MET A 128 -26.16 13.90 4.84
CA MET A 128 -26.81 15.17 5.15
C MET A 128 -27.11 16.04 3.91
N GLN A 129 -26.35 15.84 2.82
CA GLN A 129 -26.48 16.63 1.60
C GLN A 129 -27.46 16.02 0.60
N TYR A 130 -27.49 14.69 0.49
CA TYR A 130 -28.23 13.97 -0.55
C TYR A 130 -29.37 13.10 -0.01
N ASP A 131 -29.43 12.85 1.30
CA ASP A 131 -30.46 12.06 1.97
C ASP A 131 -30.73 10.73 1.24
N ASP A 132 -31.94 10.54 0.71
CA ASP A 132 -32.35 9.35 -0.05
C ASP A 132 -31.54 9.13 -1.35
N GLU A 133 -30.96 10.18 -1.93
CA GLU A 133 -30.16 10.11 -3.16
C GLU A 133 -28.66 9.83 -2.90
N ILE A 134 -28.28 9.51 -1.66
CA ILE A 134 -26.88 9.25 -1.30
C ILE A 134 -26.24 8.14 -2.16
N THR A 135 -27.01 7.11 -2.54
CA THR A 135 -26.53 5.97 -3.32
C THR A 135 -25.96 6.39 -4.67
N SER A 136 -26.62 7.32 -5.36
CA SER A 136 -26.16 7.93 -6.61
C SER A 136 -24.95 8.86 -6.43
N ASN A 137 -24.64 9.24 -5.18
CA ASN A 137 -23.62 10.23 -4.83
C ASN A 137 -22.44 9.65 -4.02
N LEU A 138 -22.35 8.32 -3.83
CA LEU A 138 -21.25 7.68 -3.09
C LEU A 138 -19.87 7.96 -3.70
N GLY A 139 -19.81 8.10 -5.03
CA GLY A 139 -18.63 8.48 -5.81
C GLY A 139 -18.19 9.94 -5.67
N ASN A 140 -18.98 10.77 -5.00
CA ASN A 140 -18.74 12.21 -4.98
C ASN A 140 -17.43 12.57 -4.22
N LYS A 141 -16.63 13.43 -4.85
CA LYS A 141 -15.30 13.85 -4.39
C LYS A 141 -15.29 15.16 -3.60
N GLN A 142 -16.46 15.78 -3.37
CA GLN A 142 -16.59 17.06 -2.64
C GLN A 142 -16.12 16.97 -1.18
N VAL A 143 -16.24 15.79 -0.56
CA VAL A 143 -15.82 15.55 0.83
C VAL A 143 -14.55 14.72 0.84
N LYS A 144 -13.41 15.41 0.99
CA LYS A 144 -12.08 14.83 1.17
C LYS A 144 -11.55 15.16 2.57
N VAL A 145 -10.98 14.17 3.24
CA VAL A 145 -10.30 14.36 4.53
C VAL A 145 -8.81 14.08 4.39
N PHE A 146 -8.44 12.82 4.13
CA PHE A 146 -7.05 12.37 3.97
C PHE A 146 -6.82 11.79 2.56
N THR A 147 -7.77 10.99 2.06
CA THR A 147 -7.63 10.21 0.84
C THR A 147 -8.56 10.67 -0.28
N ASP A 148 -8.07 10.57 -1.51
CA ASP A 148 -8.87 10.76 -2.72
C ASP A 148 -9.61 9.47 -3.08
N PHE A 149 -10.68 9.15 -2.36
CA PHE A 149 -11.51 8.00 -2.71
C PHE A 149 -11.96 8.05 -4.18
N ASP A 150 -11.89 6.90 -4.83
CA ASP A 150 -12.40 6.69 -6.17
C ASP A 150 -13.46 5.59 -6.11
N ILE A 151 -14.60 5.92 -5.50
CA ILE A 151 -15.70 4.98 -5.32
C ILE A 151 -16.43 4.83 -6.66
N GLN A 152 -16.41 3.61 -7.21
CA GLN A 152 -17.05 3.28 -8.48
C GLN A 152 -18.02 2.11 -8.31
N PRO A 153 -19.15 2.09 -9.05
CA PRO A 153 -20.02 0.94 -9.10
C PRO A 153 -19.31 -0.24 -9.79
N VAL A 154 -19.47 -1.43 -9.22
CA VAL A 154 -19.06 -2.69 -9.83
C VAL A 154 -20.31 -3.39 -10.34
N ILE A 155 -20.34 -3.67 -11.64
CA ILE A 155 -21.49 -4.25 -12.33
C ILE A 155 -21.21 -5.74 -12.57
N GLY A 156 -22.18 -6.58 -12.19
CA GLY A 156 -22.11 -8.02 -12.37
C GLY A 156 -22.06 -8.40 -13.85
N LYS A 157 -21.09 -9.24 -14.22
CA LYS A 157 -20.87 -9.66 -15.61
C LYS A 157 -22.04 -10.48 -16.21
N GLN A 158 -22.84 -11.12 -15.37
CA GLN A 158 -23.89 -12.05 -15.80
C GLN A 158 -25.24 -11.34 -16.04
N ASN A 159 -25.63 -10.42 -15.16
CA ASN A 159 -26.98 -9.82 -15.17
C ASN A 159 -26.99 -8.31 -15.43
N ILE A 160 -25.82 -7.67 -15.63
CA ILE A 160 -25.68 -6.21 -15.79
C ILE A 160 -26.38 -5.44 -14.64
N THR A 161 -26.33 -6.01 -13.44
CA THR A 161 -26.85 -5.39 -12.21
C THR A 161 -25.72 -4.77 -11.42
N LEU A 162 -26.03 -3.69 -10.68
CA LEU A 162 -25.11 -3.17 -9.68
C LEU A 162 -24.92 -4.21 -8.57
N ASP A 163 -23.69 -4.65 -8.35
CA ASP A 163 -23.36 -5.60 -7.30
C ASP A 163 -22.95 -4.88 -6.01
N TYR A 164 -21.97 -3.97 -6.10
CA TYR A 164 -21.47 -3.18 -4.98
C TYR A 164 -20.69 -1.95 -5.46
N PHE A 165 -20.27 -1.10 -4.53
CA PHE A 165 -19.33 -0.01 -4.78
C PHE A 165 -17.95 -0.35 -4.24
N GLU A 166 -16.90 -0.02 -4.99
CA GLU A 166 -15.52 -0.28 -4.60
C GLU A 166 -14.67 0.98 -4.70
N ASN A 167 -13.79 1.20 -3.73
CA ASN A 167 -12.73 2.19 -3.86
C ASN A 167 -11.64 1.67 -4.79
N LYS A 168 -11.52 2.26 -5.99
CA LYS A 168 -10.48 1.93 -6.97
C LYS A 168 -9.18 2.69 -6.75
N LYS A 169 -9.12 3.62 -5.79
CA LYS A 169 -7.87 4.34 -5.47
C LYS A 169 -6.87 3.39 -4.81
N LEU A 170 -5.70 3.29 -5.42
CA LEU A 170 -4.52 2.65 -4.86
C LEU A 170 -3.38 3.66 -4.77
N TYR A 171 -2.59 3.54 -3.72
CA TYR A 171 -1.31 4.24 -3.58
C TYR A 171 -0.16 3.27 -3.79
N PHE A 172 0.97 3.77 -4.28
CA PHE A 172 2.22 3.02 -4.32
C PHE A 172 3.26 3.70 -3.45
N LEU A 173 3.69 3.01 -2.39
CA LEU A 173 4.68 3.52 -1.44
C LEU A 173 6.07 3.04 -1.85
N LYS A 174 6.97 3.99 -2.09
CA LYS A 174 8.36 3.73 -2.47
C LYS A 174 9.30 3.98 -1.30
N TRP A 175 9.94 2.92 -0.84
CA TRP A 175 10.97 2.94 0.19
C TRP A 175 12.36 2.74 -0.42
N GLN A 176 13.34 3.48 0.11
CA GLN A 176 14.75 3.30 -0.22
C GLN A 176 15.62 3.73 0.97
N ASP A 177 16.62 2.91 1.28
CA ASP A 177 17.55 3.17 2.41
C ASP A 177 16.85 3.41 3.75
N GLY A 178 15.73 2.70 3.96
CA GLY A 178 14.93 2.79 5.17
C GLY A 178 14.08 4.05 5.31
N ILE A 179 13.94 4.84 4.23
CA ILE A 179 13.16 6.06 4.20
C ILE A 179 12.07 5.93 3.13
N LEU A 180 10.84 6.31 3.45
CA LEU A 180 9.77 6.48 2.47
C LEU A 180 10.11 7.69 1.59
N LYS A 181 10.39 7.46 0.30
CA LYS A 181 10.80 8.48 -0.67
C LYS A 181 9.61 9.15 -1.35
N SER A 182 8.57 8.38 -1.64
CA SER A 182 7.38 8.89 -2.33
C SER A 182 6.16 8.00 -2.09
N ALA A 183 5.00 8.61 -2.26
CA ALA A 183 3.70 7.95 -2.37
C ALA A 183 3.06 8.45 -3.67
N TYR A 184 2.73 7.54 -4.58
CA TYR A 184 2.05 7.81 -5.85
C TYR A 184 0.55 7.48 -5.75
#